data_AF-A0A1F9BR40-F1
#
_entry.id   AF-A0A1F9BR40-F1
#
_cell.length_a   1.000
_cell.length_b   1.000
_cell.length_c   1.000
_cell.angle_alpha   90.00
_cell.angle_beta   90.00
_cell.angle_gamma   90.00
#
_symmetry.space_group_name_H-M   'P 1'
#
loop_
_entity.id
_entity.type
_entity.pdbx_description
1 polymer ?
#
loop_
_entity_poly.entity_id
_entity_poly.type
_entity_poly.pdbx_seq_one_letter_code
_entity_poly.pdbx_strand_id
1 'polypeptide(L)'
;MSFDLDFIEGSAPRKKLREALAEIGFVEEARYFKHPDTNFFLEFPPGPLSVGREPVKEVITLEFSTGPLKIISPTDCVKDRLAGFYHWQDKQCLEQAILVAGTQEIDLEEIARWSKVEGKLGEFRKIKRLLAKEKP
;
A
#
# COMPACT_ATOMS: atom_id res chain seq x y z
N MET A 1 -8.85 7.01 9.02
CA MET A 1 -8.19 7.61 7.84
C MET A 1 -6.68 7.48 8.03
N SER A 2 -5.90 7.16 7.00
CA SER A 2 -4.43 7.14 7.09
C SER A 2 -3.86 8.48 6.65
N PHE A 3 -2.81 8.95 7.30
CA PHE A 3 -2.08 10.17 6.93
C PHE A 3 -0.68 9.87 6.37
N ASP A 4 -0.25 8.61 6.38
CA ASP A 4 1.05 8.18 5.87
C ASP A 4 0.94 7.77 4.40
N LEU A 5 1.89 8.24 3.59
CA LEU A 5 2.13 7.82 2.22
C LEU A 5 3.46 7.06 2.17
N ASP A 6 3.38 5.75 1.98
CA ASP A 6 4.54 4.87 1.94
C ASP A 6 5.08 4.72 0.52
N PHE A 7 6.36 5.02 0.34
CA PHE A 7 7.08 4.84 -0.91
C PHE A 7 8.28 3.92 -0.70
N ILE A 8 8.52 2.92 -1.54
CA ILE A 8 9.76 2.14 -1.42
C ILE A 8 10.90 2.89 -2.09
N GLU A 9 12.03 3.02 -1.39
CA GLU A 9 13.23 3.62 -1.97
C GLU A 9 13.67 2.85 -3.23
N GLY A 10 13.81 3.58 -4.33
CA GLY A 10 14.43 3.07 -5.55
C GLY A 10 15.95 3.00 -5.43
N SER A 11 16.63 2.79 -6.55
CA SER A 11 18.10 2.74 -6.60
C SER A 11 18.80 4.10 -6.41
N ALA A 12 18.05 5.18 -6.23
CA ALA A 12 18.60 6.51 -6.02
C ALA A 12 19.18 6.66 -4.59
N PRO A 13 20.33 7.33 -4.42
CA PRO A 13 20.85 7.61 -3.08
C PRO A 13 19.87 8.45 -2.26
N ARG A 14 19.72 8.14 -0.95
CA ARG A 14 18.89 8.91 0.00
C ARG A 14 19.13 10.42 -0.05
N LYS A 15 20.37 10.85 -0.29
CA LYS A 15 20.73 12.27 -0.46
C LYS A 15 19.93 12.94 -1.58
N LYS A 16 19.80 12.29 -2.75
CA LYS A 16 19.03 12.83 -3.88
C LYS A 16 17.54 12.91 -3.58
N LEU A 17 17.01 11.93 -2.86
CA LEU A 17 15.62 11.95 -2.40
C LEU A 17 15.36 13.16 -1.50
N ARG A 18 16.24 13.40 -0.53
CA ARG A 18 16.14 14.56 0.37
C ARG A 18 16.21 15.89 -0.38
N GLU A 19 17.13 16.02 -1.34
CA GLU A 19 17.27 17.21 -2.17
C GLU A 19 15.97 17.46 -2.97
N ALA A 20 15.46 16.44 -3.65
CA ALA A 20 14.22 16.55 -4.43
C ALA A 20 12.99 16.89 -3.58
N LEU A 21 12.87 16.31 -2.38
CA LEU A 21 11.77 16.62 -1.46
C LEU A 21 11.88 18.02 -0.86
N ALA A 22 13.10 18.50 -0.59
CA ALA A 22 13.33 19.86 -0.11
C ALA A 22 12.94 20.91 -1.17
N GLU A 23 13.14 20.64 -2.46
CA GLU A 23 12.72 21.53 -3.56
C GLU A 23 11.21 21.80 -3.57
N ILE A 24 10.41 20.86 -3.07
CA ILE A 24 8.95 20.98 -2.94
C ILE A 24 8.48 21.24 -1.50
N GLY A 25 9.39 21.68 -0.62
CA GLY A 25 9.07 22.17 0.73
C GLY A 25 8.95 21.09 1.82
N PHE A 26 9.26 19.83 1.52
CA PHE A 26 9.27 18.76 2.53
C PHE A 26 10.58 18.75 3.33
N VAL A 27 10.47 18.52 4.63
CA VAL A 27 11.59 18.44 5.57
C VAL A 27 11.64 17.07 6.22
N GLU A 28 12.83 16.46 6.25
CA GLU A 28 13.05 15.16 6.91
C GLU A 28 13.01 15.32 8.44
N GLU A 29 12.13 14.58 9.09
CA GLU A 29 12.01 14.47 10.55
C GLU A 29 11.95 12.99 10.95
N ALA A 30 13.06 12.50 11.53
CA ALA A 30 13.28 11.08 11.81
C ALA A 30 13.10 10.21 10.54
N ARG A 31 12.10 9.32 10.50
CA ARG A 31 11.82 8.45 9.35
C ARG A 31 10.86 9.06 8.32
N TYR A 32 10.28 10.20 8.64
CA TYR A 32 9.23 10.84 7.86
C TYR A 32 9.73 12.08 7.14
N PHE A 33 9.04 12.47 6.06
CA PHE A 33 9.10 13.81 5.50
C PHE A 33 7.77 14.51 5.74
N LYS A 34 7.86 15.76 6.20
CA LYS A 34 6.70 16.60 6.55
C LYS A 34 6.68 17.88 5.74
N HIS A 35 5.50 18.41 5.51
CA HIS A 35 5.30 19.70 4.87
C HIS A 35 4.21 20.49 5.61
N PRO A 36 4.39 21.80 5.90
CA PRO A 36 3.43 22.58 6.70
C PRO A 36 2.03 22.69 6.06
N ASP A 37 1.96 22.71 4.72
CA ASP A 37 0.70 22.87 3.99
C ASP A 37 -0.09 21.56 3.76
N THR A 38 0.34 20.44 4.34
CA THR A 38 -0.39 19.17 4.23
C THR A 38 -0.29 18.33 5.50
N ASN A 39 -1.35 17.57 5.77
CA ASN A 39 -1.37 16.60 6.87
C ASN A 39 -0.75 15.25 6.49
N PHE A 40 -0.30 15.08 5.24
CA PHE A 40 0.32 13.84 4.78
C PHE A 40 1.81 13.77 5.15
N PHE A 41 2.19 12.64 5.73
CA PHE A 41 3.58 12.27 6.01
C PHE A 41 4.08 11.35 4.89
N LEU A 42 5.30 11.55 4.42
CA LEU A 42 5.93 10.60 3.49
C LEU A 42 6.88 9.70 4.27
N GLU A 43 6.74 8.39 4.12
CA GLU A 43 7.71 7.40 4.62
C GLU A 43 8.39 6.73 3.43
N PHE A 44 9.68 6.48 3.57
CA PHE A 44 10.49 5.83 2.54
C PHE A 44 11.24 4.64 3.12
N PRO A 45 10.55 3.54 3.47
CA PRO A 45 11.20 2.36 4.02
C PRO A 45 12.16 1.71 3.00
N PRO A 46 13.25 1.09 3.48
CA PRO A 46 14.19 0.39 2.62
C PRO A 46 13.53 -0.82 1.96
N GLY A 47 13.90 -1.08 0.70
CA GLY A 47 13.36 -2.19 -0.08
C GLY A 47 13.79 -3.59 0.40
N PRO A 48 13.30 -4.65 -0.28
CA PRO A 48 12.56 -4.64 -1.55
C PRO A 48 11.05 -4.40 -1.39
N LEU A 49 10.41 -3.90 -2.46
CA LEU A 49 8.96 -3.75 -2.53
C LEU A 49 8.27 -5.12 -2.39
N SER A 50 7.58 -5.31 -1.27
CA SER A 50 6.98 -6.58 -0.87
C SER A 50 5.67 -6.36 -0.14
N VAL A 51 4.81 -7.38 -0.16
CA VAL A 51 3.54 -7.41 0.55
C VAL A 51 3.45 -8.72 1.35
N GLY A 52 3.48 -8.59 2.67
CA GLY A 52 3.67 -9.75 3.56
C GLY A 52 5.03 -10.40 3.29
N ARG A 53 5.02 -11.68 2.98
CA ARG A 53 6.22 -12.49 2.71
C ARG A 53 6.59 -12.61 1.24
N GLU A 54 5.83 -11.99 0.34
CA GLU A 54 6.03 -12.10 -1.10
C GLU A 54 6.45 -10.75 -1.71
N PRO A 55 7.36 -10.74 -2.71
CA PRO A 55 7.62 -9.53 -3.49
C PRO A 55 6.37 -9.11 -4.27
N VAL A 56 6.20 -7.81 -4.49
CA VAL A 56 5.14 -7.31 -5.38
C VAL A 56 5.42 -7.80 -6.80
N LYS A 57 4.41 -8.35 -7.44
CA LYS A 57 4.53 -8.93 -8.79
C LYS A 57 4.30 -7.90 -9.88
N GLU A 58 3.42 -6.94 -9.64
CA GLU A 58 3.00 -5.97 -10.63
C GLU A 58 2.97 -4.55 -10.06
N VAL A 59 3.54 -3.62 -10.81
CA VAL A 59 3.52 -2.19 -10.52
C VAL A 59 2.86 -1.49 -11.70
N ILE A 60 1.81 -0.74 -11.40
CA ILE A 60 1.07 0.07 -12.36
C ILE A 60 1.71 1.46 -12.41
N THR A 61 1.79 2.04 -13.61
CA THR A 61 2.22 3.43 -13.77
C THR A 61 1.02 4.29 -14.11
N LEU A 62 0.79 5.33 -13.32
CA LEU A 62 -0.21 6.35 -13.56
C LEU A 62 0.48 7.61 -14.09
N GLU A 63 0.00 8.16 -15.19
CA GLU A 63 0.59 9.35 -15.82
C GLU A 63 -0.11 10.61 -15.30
N PHE A 64 0.67 11.56 -14.79
CA PHE A 64 0.18 12.86 -14.35
C PHE A 64 0.99 13.99 -15.02
N SER A 65 0.43 15.20 -15.07
CA SER A 65 1.14 16.38 -15.55
C SER A 65 2.39 16.72 -14.72
N THR A 66 2.45 16.25 -13.47
CA THR A 66 3.60 16.37 -12.56
C THR A 66 4.62 15.24 -12.70
N GLY A 67 4.34 14.24 -13.55
CA GLY A 67 5.20 13.08 -13.77
C GLY A 67 4.51 11.73 -13.48
N PRO A 68 5.18 10.61 -13.79
CA PRO A 68 4.63 9.28 -13.60
C PRO A 68 4.66 8.86 -12.13
N LEU A 69 3.58 8.26 -11.64
CA LEU A 69 3.48 7.62 -10.33
C LEU A 69 3.45 6.11 -10.50
N LYS A 70 4.41 5.42 -9.89
CA LYS A 70 4.43 3.96 -9.81
C LYS A 70 3.74 3.51 -8.53
N ILE A 71 2.71 2.69 -8.66
CA ILE A 71 1.88 2.20 -7.55
C ILE A 71 1.65 0.69 -7.68
N ILE A 72 1.53 0.01 -6.56
CA ILE A 72 1.19 -1.43 -6.53
C ILE A 72 -0.21 -1.66 -7.11
N SER A 73 -0.46 -2.88 -7.60
CA SER A 73 -1.78 -3.28 -8.11
C SER A 73 -2.87 -3.14 -7.03
N PRO A 74 -4.15 -2.94 -7.38
CA PRO A 74 -5.25 -2.97 -6.40
C PRO A 74 -5.30 -4.28 -5.59
N THR A 75 -4.99 -5.40 -6.23
CA THR A 75 -4.85 -6.70 -5.58
C THR A 75 -3.78 -6.69 -4.49
N ASP A 76 -2.59 -6.16 -4.79
CA ASP A 76 -1.49 -6.10 -3.82
C ASP A 76 -1.75 -5.03 -2.74
N CYS A 77 -2.45 -3.94 -3.06
CA CYS A 77 -2.93 -2.98 -2.08
C CYS A 77 -3.89 -3.64 -1.07
N VAL A 78 -4.84 -4.47 -1.55
CA VAL A 78 -5.72 -5.24 -0.66
C VAL A 78 -4.93 -6.22 0.20
N LYS A 79 -3.97 -6.96 -0.36
CA LYS A 79 -3.11 -7.87 0.42
C LYS A 79 -2.34 -7.12 1.53
N ASP A 80 -1.79 -5.96 1.21
CA ASP A 80 -1.04 -5.13 2.17
C ASP A 80 -1.92 -4.69 3.35
N ARG A 81 -3.11 -4.17 3.05
CA ARG A 81 -4.10 -3.85 4.08
C ARG A 81 -4.51 -5.10 4.87
N LEU A 82 -4.74 -6.24 4.21
CA LEU A 82 -5.06 -7.48 4.91
C LEU A 82 -3.93 -8.00 5.79
N ALA A 83 -2.66 -7.76 5.45
CA ALA A 83 -1.53 -8.09 6.31
C ALA A 83 -1.65 -7.36 7.65
N GLY A 84 -1.95 -6.05 7.61
CA GLY A 84 -2.19 -5.26 8.82
C GLY A 84 -3.33 -5.81 9.68
N PHE A 85 -4.45 -6.17 9.05
CA PHE A 85 -5.57 -6.82 9.73
C PHE A 85 -5.18 -8.19 10.32
N TYR A 86 -4.48 -9.03 9.57
CA TYR A 86 -4.13 -10.39 10.00
C TYR A 86 -3.16 -10.44 11.17
N HIS A 87 -2.23 -9.50 11.24
CA HIS A 87 -1.18 -9.45 12.27
C HIS A 87 -1.59 -8.65 13.50
N TRP A 88 -2.36 -7.57 13.33
CA TRP A 88 -2.69 -6.66 14.42
C TRP A 88 -4.19 -6.58 14.74
N GLN A 89 -5.03 -7.36 14.05
CA GLN A 89 -6.50 -7.26 14.15
C GLN A 89 -7.00 -5.84 13.87
N ASP A 90 -6.27 -5.11 13.02
CA ASP A 90 -6.58 -3.73 12.65
C ASP A 90 -7.83 -3.68 11.75
N LYS A 91 -8.95 -3.27 12.36
CA LYS A 91 -10.23 -3.12 11.65
C LYS A 91 -10.19 -2.03 10.60
N GLN A 92 -9.40 -0.97 10.79
CA GLN A 92 -9.27 0.10 9.81
C GLN A 92 -8.61 -0.43 8.54
N CYS A 93 -7.61 -1.29 8.66
CA CYS A 93 -7.01 -1.95 7.50
C CYS A 93 -8.04 -2.81 6.75
N LEU A 94 -8.90 -3.55 7.45
CA LEU A 94 -9.97 -4.32 6.80
C LEU A 94 -10.96 -3.42 6.07
N GLU A 95 -11.40 -2.32 6.68
CA GLU A 95 -12.29 -1.34 6.04
C GLU A 95 -11.67 -0.76 4.77
N GLN A 96 -10.39 -0.40 4.81
CA GLN A 96 -9.65 0.08 3.63
C GLN A 96 -9.57 -0.97 2.52
N ALA A 97 -9.30 -2.23 2.87
CA ALA A 97 -9.30 -3.33 1.90
C ALA A 97 -10.65 -3.48 1.20
N ILE A 98 -11.76 -3.36 1.95
CA ILE A 98 -13.12 -3.42 1.40
C ILE A 98 -13.39 -2.23 0.47
N LEU A 99 -12.96 -1.02 0.83
CA LEU A 99 -13.13 0.18 -0.02
C LEU A 99 -12.41 0.03 -1.37
N VAL A 100 -11.17 -0.48 -1.36
CA VAL A 100 -10.41 -0.75 -2.60
C VAL A 100 -11.10 -1.83 -3.41
N ALA A 101 -11.49 -2.95 -2.79
CA ALA A 101 -12.18 -4.05 -3.46
C ALA A 101 -13.53 -3.63 -4.08
N GLY A 102 -14.25 -2.70 -3.45
CA GLY A 102 -15.52 -2.19 -3.96
C GLY A 102 -15.38 -1.28 -5.18
N THR A 103 -14.23 -0.61 -5.34
CA THR A 103 -14.02 0.42 -6.38
C THR A 103 -13.08 -0.02 -7.50
N GLN A 104 -12.20 -0.99 -7.24
CA GLN A 104 -11.18 -1.47 -8.18
C GLN A 104 -11.41 -2.94 -8.54
N GLU A 105 -10.91 -3.38 -9.70
CA GLU A 105 -10.85 -4.82 -10.00
C GLU A 105 -9.74 -5.48 -9.18
N ILE A 106 -10.07 -6.58 -8.52
CA ILE A 106 -9.14 -7.34 -7.68
C ILE A 106 -9.22 -8.83 -7.99
N ASP A 107 -8.10 -9.52 -7.82
CA ASP A 107 -8.03 -10.97 -7.97
C ASP A 107 -8.23 -11.66 -6.60
N LEU A 108 -9.46 -12.08 -6.33
CA LEU A 108 -9.80 -12.79 -5.10
C LEU A 108 -9.14 -14.17 -4.99
N GLU A 109 -8.82 -14.82 -6.09
CA GLU A 109 -8.15 -16.13 -6.08
C GLU A 109 -6.68 -15.95 -5.67
N GLU A 110 -6.02 -14.93 -6.21
CA GLU A 110 -4.67 -14.54 -5.84
C GLU A 110 -4.58 -14.08 -4.37
N ILE A 111 -5.56 -13.32 -3.87
CA ILE A 111 -5.62 -12.95 -2.45
C ILE A 111 -5.82 -14.18 -1.57
N ALA A 112 -6.64 -15.15 -2.00
CA ALA A 112 -6.84 -16.40 -1.27
C ALA A 112 -5.55 -17.25 -1.22
N ARG A 113 -4.85 -17.35 -2.36
CA ARG A 113 -3.56 -18.04 -2.48
C ARG A 113 -2.51 -17.39 -1.58
N TRP A 114 -2.35 -16.08 -1.65
CA TRP A 114 -1.42 -15.32 -0.80
C TRP A 114 -1.77 -15.47 0.69
N SER A 115 -3.05 -15.36 1.06
CA SER A 115 -3.49 -15.55 2.45
C SER A 115 -3.17 -16.95 2.98
N LYS A 116 -3.14 -17.98 2.12
CA LYS A 116 -2.70 -19.33 2.50
C LYS A 116 -1.20 -19.37 2.80
N VAL A 117 -0.37 -18.67 2.02
CA VAL A 117 1.08 -18.57 2.25
C VAL A 117 1.39 -17.84 3.57
N GLU A 118 0.59 -16.82 3.91
CA GLU A 118 0.68 -16.14 5.22
C GLU A 118 0.17 -16.98 6.40
N GLY A 119 -0.40 -18.17 6.15
CA GLY A 119 -1.03 -18.99 7.19
C GLY A 119 -2.37 -18.43 7.70
N LYS A 120 -3.00 -17.55 6.92
CA LYS A 120 -4.20 -16.74 7.27
C LYS A 120 -5.43 -17.09 6.44
N LEU A 121 -5.44 -18.27 5.82
CA LEU A 121 -6.56 -18.72 4.99
C LEU A 121 -7.88 -18.83 5.77
N GLY A 122 -7.83 -19.16 7.07
CA GLY A 122 -9.00 -19.22 7.93
C GLY A 122 -9.65 -17.86 8.11
N GLU A 123 -8.86 -16.84 8.41
CA GLU A 123 -9.25 -15.45 8.54
C GLU A 123 -9.79 -14.90 7.21
N PHE A 124 -9.10 -15.16 6.11
CA PHE A 124 -9.56 -14.78 4.77
C PHE A 124 -10.98 -15.31 4.48
N ARG A 125 -11.25 -16.59 4.76
CA ARG A 125 -12.57 -17.20 4.50
C ARG A 125 -13.71 -16.49 5.23
N LYS A 126 -13.46 -15.91 6.41
CA LYS A 126 -14.46 -15.17 7.20
C LYS A 126 -14.83 -13.84 6.53
N ILE A 127 -13.86 -13.18 5.89
CA ILE A 127 -14.02 -11.85 5.30
C ILE A 127 -14.19 -11.87 3.78
N LYS A 128 -13.97 -13.00 3.10
CA LYS A 128 -14.01 -13.12 1.63
C LYS A 128 -15.25 -12.49 1.01
N ARG A 129 -16.42 -12.66 1.64
CA ARG A 129 -17.68 -12.10 1.14
C ARG A 129 -17.69 -10.57 1.14
N LEU A 130 -17.01 -9.93 2.08
CA LEU A 130 -16.90 -8.47 2.18
C LEU A 130 -16.02 -7.88 1.07
N LEU A 131 -15.11 -8.70 0.50
CA LEU A 131 -14.22 -8.30 -0.58
C LEU A 131 -14.79 -8.61 -1.97
N ALA A 132 -15.88 -9.38 -2.05
CA ALA A 132 -16.54 -9.63 -3.32
C ALA A 132 -17.41 -8.42 -3.68
N LYS A 133 -17.26 -7.89 -4.89
CA LYS A 133 -18.20 -6.88 -5.41
C LYS A 133 -19.60 -7.47 -5.40
N GLU A 134 -20.55 -6.73 -4.84
CA GLU A 134 -21.96 -6.99 -5.12
C GLU A 134 -22.16 -6.77 -6.61
N LYS A 135 -22.55 -7.83 -7.32
CA LYS A 135 -23.03 -7.65 -8.70
C LYS A 135 -24.35 -6.87 -8.60
N PRO A 136 -24.51 -5.77 -9.35
CA PRO A 136 -25.81 -5.10 -9.44
C PRO A 136 -26.89 -6.04 -9.98
#